data_AF-A0A2V5SWV0-F1
#
_entry.id   AF-A0A2V5SWV0-F1
#
_cell.length_a   1.000
_cell.length_b   1.000
_cell.length_c   1.000
_cell.angle_alpha   90.00
_cell.angle_beta   90.00
_cell.angle_gamma   90.00
#
_symmetry.space_group_name_H-M   'P 1'
#
loop_
_entity.id
_entity.type
_entity.pdbx_description
1 polymer ?
#
loop_
_entity_poly.entity_id
_entity_poly.type
_entity_poly.pdbx_seq_one_letter_code
_entity_poly.pdbx_strand_id
1 'polypeptide(L)'
;MKDVEFRSLIVAAIAVSAVVLLSSCGTTKTTRALPAYERPIAKTDFQTVRTTAYTHTESDHLQYTNHNALGGELQVAGPPIHRAENSARPLTLGLEEQSDYRRASYSGGLQPFTMNDDSEKPVRRATRISSRSVKTERVVRIVRGKRVVVSKPQPPKIGSAAADWARWPAGTTFRLLSTGQIYRVDDYGWALAGRNTIDLYMATPSQMNAWGARDEQIQILRWGESEESLHRLVPHQDYKHIRRMVLELEGRDQEAAALQ
;
A
#
# COMPACT_ATOMS: atom_id res chain seq x y z
N MET A 1 44.16 57.32 35.76
CA MET A 1 42.97 57.00 36.60
C MET A 1 41.67 56.88 35.81
N LYS A 2 41.70 56.73 34.47
CA LYS A 2 40.51 56.51 33.62
C LYS A 2 40.46 55.10 33.01
N ASP A 3 41.57 54.35 33.08
CA ASP A 3 41.67 53.00 32.48
C ASP A 3 41.20 51.86 33.41
N VAL A 4 41.02 52.13 34.71
CA VAL A 4 40.58 51.12 35.69
C VAL A 4 39.06 50.99 35.73
N GLU A 5 38.31 52.10 35.52
CA GLU A 5 36.85 52.06 35.50
C GLU A 5 36.29 51.38 34.24
N PHE A 6 36.94 51.55 33.09
CA PHE A 6 36.47 50.95 31.84
C PHE A 6 36.59 49.41 31.85
N ARG A 7 37.57 48.88 32.57
CA ARG A 7 37.75 47.42 32.76
C ARG A 7 36.72 46.84 33.73
N SER A 8 36.29 47.61 34.74
CA SER A 8 35.28 47.17 35.71
C SER A 8 33.87 47.12 35.09
N LEU A 9 33.54 48.07 34.22
CA LEU A 9 32.28 48.10 33.46
C LEU A 9 32.15 46.96 32.45
N ILE A 10 33.26 46.52 31.84
CA ILE A 10 33.25 45.40 30.88
C ILE A 10 33.09 44.05 31.61
N VAL A 11 33.70 43.86 32.79
CA VAL A 11 33.56 42.62 33.57
C VAL A 11 32.14 42.49 34.15
N ALA A 12 31.50 43.59 34.54
CA ALA A 12 30.11 43.58 34.99
C ALA A 12 29.10 43.26 33.87
N ALA A 13 29.38 43.67 32.62
CA ALA A 13 28.52 43.36 31.47
C ALA A 13 28.58 41.89 31.02
N ILE A 14 29.70 41.19 31.28
CA ILE A 14 29.86 39.77 30.94
C ILE A 14 29.18 38.88 32.00
N ALA A 15 29.09 39.32 33.26
CA ALA A 15 28.44 38.55 34.33
C ALA A 15 26.89 38.56 34.28
N VAL A 16 26.27 39.57 33.65
CA VAL A 16 24.79 39.59 33.44
C VAL A 16 24.38 38.88 32.14
N SER A 17 25.30 38.74 31.19
CA SER A 17 25.05 38.05 29.91
C SER A 17 25.09 36.51 30.01
N ALA A 18 25.54 35.96 31.14
CA ALA A 18 25.72 34.52 31.33
C ALA A 18 24.53 33.80 31.99
N VAL A 19 23.47 34.51 32.40
CA VAL A 19 22.31 33.91 33.11
C VAL A 19 21.04 33.82 32.24
N VAL A 20 21.04 34.35 31.01
CA VAL A 20 19.86 34.26 30.10
C VAL A 20 20.00 33.16 29.03
N LEU A 21 21.09 32.40 29.01
CA LEU A 21 21.34 31.35 28.00
C LEU A 21 21.27 29.91 28.55
N LEU A 22 20.43 29.66 29.56
CA LEU A 22 20.18 28.31 30.09
C LEU A 22 18.68 28.02 30.26
N SER A 23 17.87 28.34 29.26
CA SER A 23 16.51 27.80 29.18
C SER A 23 16.15 27.39 27.77
N SER A 24 15.83 26.09 27.66
CA SER A 24 15.25 25.39 26.53
C SER A 24 16.20 24.88 25.42
N CYS A 25 17.09 23.95 25.80
CA CYS A 25 17.14 22.68 25.05
C CYS A 25 16.03 21.77 25.59
N GLY A 26 14.78 22.21 25.47
CA GLY A 26 13.66 21.30 25.49
C GLY A 26 13.70 20.55 24.17
N THR A 27 13.85 19.23 24.22
CA THR A 27 13.50 18.33 23.13
C THR A 27 12.04 18.61 22.78
N THR A 28 11.81 19.60 21.91
CA THR A 28 10.51 19.80 21.31
C THR A 28 10.30 18.55 20.48
N LYS A 29 9.40 17.68 20.94
CA LYS A 29 8.80 16.66 20.07
C LYS A 29 8.30 17.44 18.86
N THR A 30 9.04 17.39 17.75
CA THR A 30 8.68 18.06 16.51
C THR A 30 7.35 17.45 16.08
N THR A 31 6.25 18.07 16.48
CA THR A 31 4.92 17.61 16.07
C THR A 31 4.82 17.97 14.60
N ARG A 32 5.19 17.00 13.75
CA ARG A 32 5.11 17.14 12.30
C ARG A 32 3.68 17.56 11.97
N ALA A 33 3.53 18.67 11.26
CA ALA A 33 2.23 19.14 10.80
C ALA A 33 1.58 18.04 9.95
N LEU A 34 0.28 17.84 10.16
CA LEU A 34 -0.49 16.89 9.37
C LEU A 34 -0.59 17.37 7.92
N PRO A 35 -0.72 16.44 6.96
CA PRO A 35 -0.98 16.82 5.58
C PRO A 35 -2.30 17.58 5.47
N ALA A 36 -2.43 18.35 4.39
CA ALA A 36 -3.67 19.05 4.06
C ALA A 36 -4.84 18.07 3.97
N TYR A 37 -5.97 18.43 4.57
CA TYR A 37 -7.18 17.62 4.54
C TYR A 37 -7.83 17.66 3.16
N GLU A 38 -8.04 16.49 2.57
CA GLU A 38 -8.76 16.29 1.32
C GLU A 38 -10.17 15.80 1.62
N ARG A 39 -11.18 16.16 0.83
CA ARG A 39 -12.54 15.62 1.03
C ARG A 39 -12.55 14.10 0.80
N PRO A 40 -13.22 13.30 1.65
CA PRO A 40 -13.32 11.85 1.45
C PRO A 40 -13.98 11.51 0.11
N ILE A 41 -13.44 10.51 -0.57
CA ILE A 41 -14.04 9.97 -1.79
C ILE A 41 -15.20 9.03 -1.40
N ALA A 42 -16.28 9.05 -2.17
CA ALA A 42 -17.40 8.13 -1.96
C ALA A 42 -16.97 6.67 -2.17
N LYS A 43 -17.33 5.81 -1.21
CA LYS A 43 -17.07 4.36 -1.28
C LYS A 43 -17.79 3.76 -2.48
N THR A 44 -17.01 3.27 -3.45
CA THR A 44 -17.48 2.64 -4.68
C THR A 44 -16.57 1.45 -5.05
N ASP A 45 -17.07 0.55 -5.89
CA ASP A 45 -16.32 -0.64 -6.31
C ASP A 45 -15.11 -0.29 -7.18
N PHE A 46 -15.15 0.84 -7.88
CA PHE A 46 -14.08 1.32 -8.74
C PHE A 46 -13.73 2.77 -8.41
N GLN A 47 -12.47 3.03 -8.11
CA GLN A 47 -12.00 4.35 -7.69
C GLN A 47 -10.69 4.69 -8.38
N THR A 48 -10.47 5.98 -8.63
CA THR A 48 -9.14 6.49 -8.98
C THR A 48 -8.54 7.07 -7.72
N VAL A 49 -7.40 6.54 -7.29
CA VAL A 49 -6.72 6.95 -6.05
C VAL A 49 -5.27 7.30 -6.36
N ARG A 50 -4.72 8.24 -5.62
CA ARG A 50 -3.28 8.46 -5.65
C ARG A 50 -2.62 7.31 -4.92
N THR A 51 -1.64 6.70 -5.56
CA THR A 51 -0.79 5.67 -4.94
C THR A 51 0.63 6.17 -4.79
N THR A 52 1.23 5.80 -3.68
CA THR A 52 2.67 5.91 -3.43
C THR A 52 3.21 4.54 -3.07
N ALA A 53 4.49 4.44 -2.77
CA ALA A 53 5.06 3.23 -2.20
C ALA A 53 5.94 3.58 -1.00
N TYR A 54 6.00 2.64 -0.06
CA TYR A 54 6.87 2.70 1.10
C TYR A 54 7.61 1.37 1.31
N THR A 55 8.64 1.40 2.14
CA THR A 55 9.37 0.22 2.59
C THR A 55 9.70 0.35 4.07
N HIS A 56 9.73 -0.79 4.75
CA HIS A 56 10.12 -0.90 6.16
C HIS A 56 11.53 -0.39 6.51
N THR A 57 12.36 -0.10 5.50
CA THR A 57 13.70 0.47 5.66
C THR A 57 13.72 2.00 5.69
N GLU A 58 12.58 2.66 5.46
CA GLU A 58 12.46 4.12 5.58
C GLU A 58 12.51 4.57 7.04
N SER A 59 13.06 5.77 7.26
CA SER A 59 13.37 6.28 8.60
C SER A 59 12.18 6.34 9.54
N ASP A 60 10.99 6.65 9.03
CA ASP A 60 9.75 6.72 9.80
C ASP A 60 9.12 5.35 10.09
N HIS A 61 9.56 4.29 9.40
CA HIS A 61 9.12 2.92 9.63
C HIS A 61 10.11 2.07 10.43
N LEU A 62 11.37 2.50 10.61
CA LEU A 62 12.42 1.72 11.28
C LEU A 62 12.01 1.20 12.68
N GLN A 63 11.26 1.99 13.45
CA GLN A 63 10.80 1.62 14.79
C GLN A 63 9.81 0.43 14.79
N TYR A 64 9.12 0.20 13.67
CA TYR A 64 8.13 -0.87 13.51
C TYR A 64 8.71 -2.11 12.81
N THR A 65 9.96 -2.03 12.37
CA THR A 65 10.65 -3.09 11.62
C THR A 65 9.79 -3.56 10.45
N ASN A 66 9.62 -4.87 10.22
CA ASN A 66 8.79 -5.44 9.16
C ASN A 66 7.33 -5.71 9.59
N HIS A 67 6.81 -5.02 10.61
CA HIS A 67 5.45 -5.23 11.12
C HIS A 67 4.49 -4.17 10.62
N ASN A 68 3.24 -4.57 10.40
CA ASN A 68 2.12 -3.68 10.07
C ASN A 68 1.34 -3.28 11.34
N ALA A 69 0.45 -2.29 11.22
CA ALA A 69 -0.39 -1.83 12.32
C ALA A 69 -1.39 -2.87 12.87
N LEU A 70 -1.65 -3.97 12.15
CA LEU A 70 -2.46 -5.10 12.64
C LEU A 70 -1.64 -6.14 13.44
N GLY A 71 -0.33 -5.94 13.61
CA GLY A 71 0.57 -6.83 14.35
C GLY A 71 1.07 -8.04 13.55
N GLY A 72 0.85 -8.07 12.24
CA GLY A 72 1.41 -9.06 11.32
C GLY A 72 2.66 -8.55 10.60
N GLU A 73 3.30 -9.42 9.82
CA GLU A 73 4.42 -9.03 8.95
C GLU A 73 3.93 -8.40 7.64
N LEU A 74 4.63 -7.35 7.19
CA LEU A 74 4.40 -6.71 5.90
C LEU A 74 4.64 -7.69 4.74
N GLN A 75 3.69 -7.74 3.82
CA GLN A 75 3.71 -8.68 2.70
C GLN A 75 3.92 -7.96 1.37
N VAL A 76 4.89 -8.43 0.60
CA VAL A 76 5.06 -7.98 -0.79
C VAL A 76 4.00 -8.63 -1.66
N ALA A 77 3.32 -7.86 -2.51
CA ALA A 77 2.38 -8.39 -3.49
C ALA A 77 3.02 -9.45 -4.42
N GLY A 78 2.18 -10.29 -5.00
CA GLY A 78 2.60 -11.21 -6.07
C GLY A 78 3.12 -10.45 -7.30
N PRO A 79 3.72 -11.16 -8.27
CA PRO A 79 4.13 -10.53 -9.52
C PRO A 79 2.92 -9.87 -10.23
N PRO A 80 3.15 -8.79 -11.00
CA PRO A 80 2.13 -8.23 -11.88
C PRO A 80 1.52 -9.30 -12.78
N ILE A 81 0.19 -9.34 -12.83
CA ILE A 81 -0.58 -10.23 -13.68
C ILE A 81 -1.13 -9.40 -14.83
N HIS A 82 -0.44 -9.46 -15.97
CA HIS A 82 -1.00 -8.90 -17.21
C HIS A 82 -2.05 -9.86 -17.74
N ARG A 83 -3.25 -9.37 -18.07
CA ARG A 83 -4.47 -10.15 -18.43
C ARG A 83 -4.24 -11.31 -19.42
N ALA A 84 -3.19 -11.26 -20.25
CA ALA A 84 -2.79 -12.37 -21.11
C ALA A 84 -2.48 -13.68 -20.34
N GLU A 85 -1.97 -13.57 -19.11
CA GLU A 85 -1.55 -14.70 -18.27
C GLU A 85 -2.72 -15.42 -17.59
N ASN A 86 -3.91 -14.81 -17.61
CA ASN A 86 -5.13 -15.37 -17.03
C ASN A 86 -6.14 -15.85 -18.09
N SER A 87 -5.73 -15.92 -19.36
CA SER A 87 -6.44 -16.75 -20.32
C SER A 87 -6.22 -18.20 -19.91
N ALA A 88 -7.20 -18.78 -19.21
CA ALA A 88 -7.32 -20.22 -19.13
C ALA A 88 -7.10 -20.75 -20.55
N ARG A 89 -5.99 -21.46 -20.79
CA ARG A 89 -5.74 -22.11 -22.06
C ARG A 89 -7.03 -22.85 -22.41
N PRO A 90 -7.65 -22.62 -23.58
CA PRO A 90 -8.90 -23.26 -23.90
C PRO A 90 -8.68 -24.77 -23.81
N LEU A 91 -9.31 -25.39 -22.82
CA LEU A 91 -9.36 -26.84 -22.69
C LEU A 91 -10.06 -27.35 -23.94
N THR A 92 -9.29 -27.97 -24.83
CA THR A 92 -9.81 -28.64 -26.02
C THR A 92 -10.88 -29.64 -25.63
N LEU A 93 -12.06 -29.46 -26.25
CA LEU A 93 -13.23 -30.34 -26.20
C LEU A 93 -12.87 -31.83 -26.23
N GLY A 94 -13.53 -32.60 -25.36
CA GLY A 94 -13.50 -34.05 -25.38
C GLY A 94 -14.43 -34.67 -24.34
N LEU A 95 -15.73 -34.69 -24.69
CA LEU A 95 -16.77 -35.64 -24.24
C LEU A 95 -17.40 -35.49 -22.84
N GLU A 96 -18.68 -35.09 -22.92
CA GLU A 96 -19.85 -35.54 -22.15
C GLU A 96 -19.80 -35.56 -20.62
N GLU A 97 -20.35 -34.51 -20.00
CA GLU A 97 -21.10 -34.67 -18.76
C GLU A 97 -22.27 -33.68 -18.73
N GLN A 98 -23.47 -34.22 -18.56
CA GLN A 98 -24.74 -33.50 -18.48
C GLN A 98 -24.68 -32.43 -17.38
N SER A 99 -25.04 -31.20 -17.73
CA SER A 99 -25.22 -30.14 -16.74
C SER A 99 -26.41 -29.26 -17.12
N ASP A 100 -27.42 -29.29 -16.25
CA ASP A 100 -28.60 -28.43 -16.28
C ASP A 100 -28.25 -27.01 -15.80
N TYR A 101 -27.58 -26.23 -16.64
CA TYR A 101 -27.59 -24.77 -16.48
C TYR A 101 -27.88 -24.09 -17.81
N ARG A 102 -28.97 -23.32 -17.80
CA ARG A 102 -29.44 -22.53 -18.95
C ARG A 102 -28.43 -21.42 -19.23
N ARG A 103 -27.74 -21.51 -20.36
CA ARG A 103 -26.90 -20.44 -20.91
C ARG A 103 -27.81 -19.32 -21.42
N ALA A 104 -27.71 -18.13 -20.83
CA ALA A 104 -28.31 -16.93 -21.40
C ALA A 104 -27.63 -16.64 -22.75
N SER A 105 -28.40 -16.76 -23.82
CA SER A 105 -27.99 -16.47 -25.19
C SER A 105 -28.04 -14.96 -25.43
N TYR A 106 -26.88 -14.32 -25.58
CA TYR A 106 -26.77 -13.10 -26.36
C TYR A 106 -26.54 -13.50 -27.83
N SER A 107 -27.56 -13.28 -28.64
CA SER A 107 -27.49 -13.36 -30.10
C SER A 107 -26.70 -12.16 -30.64
N GLY A 108 -25.54 -12.41 -31.24
CA GLY A 108 -24.78 -11.40 -31.97
C GLY A 108 -23.55 -12.03 -32.63
N GLY A 109 -23.59 -12.15 -33.96
CA GLY A 109 -22.69 -12.97 -34.76
C GLY A 109 -21.19 -12.71 -34.60
N LEU A 110 -20.43 -13.80 -34.73
CA LEU A 110 -18.98 -13.83 -34.84
C LEU A 110 -18.54 -13.16 -36.16
N GLN A 111 -17.52 -12.29 -36.09
CA GLN A 111 -16.72 -11.90 -37.25
C GLN A 111 -15.32 -12.52 -37.12
N PRO A 112 -14.77 -13.14 -38.19
CA PRO A 112 -13.43 -13.70 -38.17
C PRO A 112 -12.39 -12.61 -38.46
N PHE A 113 -11.41 -12.44 -37.59
CA PHE A 113 -10.20 -11.70 -37.89
C PHE A 113 -9.06 -12.69 -38.14
N THR A 114 -8.66 -12.77 -39.40
CA THR A 114 -7.40 -13.36 -39.86
C THR A 114 -6.27 -12.36 -39.64
N MET A 115 -5.18 -12.76 -38.98
CA MET A 115 -3.89 -12.09 -39.18
C MET A 115 -2.73 -13.04 -38.87
N ASN A 116 -1.76 -13.02 -39.78
CA ASN A 116 -0.68 -13.97 -39.97
C ASN A 116 0.38 -13.92 -38.86
N ASP A 117 0.99 -15.09 -38.65
CA ASP A 117 2.26 -15.32 -37.96
C ASP A 117 3.43 -14.78 -38.80
N ASP A 118 4.42 -14.17 -38.15
CA ASP A 118 5.84 -14.09 -38.54
C ASP A 118 6.57 -12.97 -37.76
N SER A 119 7.37 -13.33 -36.75
CA SER A 119 8.77 -12.83 -36.58
C SER A 119 9.44 -13.33 -35.28
N GLU A 120 10.62 -13.92 -35.48
CA GLU A 120 11.53 -14.45 -34.46
C GLU A 120 12.49 -13.40 -33.83
N LYS A 121 12.94 -13.71 -32.58
CA LYS A 121 14.26 -13.46 -31.90
C LYS A 121 14.53 -12.12 -31.17
N PRO A 122 15.49 -12.06 -30.19
CA PRO A 122 16.03 -13.11 -29.31
C PRO A 122 16.18 -12.72 -27.80
N VAL A 123 16.54 -13.76 -27.04
CA VAL A 123 16.82 -13.92 -25.60
C VAL A 123 17.79 -12.92 -24.97
N ARG A 124 17.48 -12.43 -23.75
CA ARG A 124 18.48 -11.95 -22.77
C ARG A 124 18.31 -12.63 -21.40
N ARG A 125 19.45 -13.09 -20.90
CA ARG A 125 19.69 -13.93 -19.71
C ARG A 125 19.59 -13.05 -18.46
N ALA A 126 18.84 -13.47 -17.44
CA ALA A 126 18.89 -12.85 -16.11
C ALA A 126 19.09 -13.91 -15.02
N THR A 127 20.01 -13.55 -14.12
CA THR A 127 20.63 -14.35 -13.07
C THR A 127 19.65 -14.73 -11.97
N ARG A 128 19.73 -15.98 -11.53
CA ARG A 128 18.85 -16.60 -10.52
C ARG A 128 19.25 -16.12 -9.12
N ILE A 129 18.43 -15.29 -8.50
CA ILE A 129 18.51 -15.00 -7.06
C ILE A 129 17.63 -16.03 -6.33
N SER A 130 18.27 -16.80 -5.46
CA SER A 130 17.65 -17.84 -4.65
C SER A 130 16.66 -17.21 -3.66
N SER A 131 15.36 -17.47 -3.87
CA SER A 131 14.33 -17.25 -2.86
C SER A 131 13.76 -18.60 -2.43
N ARG A 132 13.58 -18.72 -1.12
CA ARG A 132 13.07 -19.87 -0.34
C ARG A 132 12.11 -20.76 -1.14
N SER A 133 12.45 -22.03 -1.22
CA SER A 133 11.70 -23.07 -1.92
C SER A 133 10.30 -23.25 -1.31
N VAL A 134 9.30 -22.64 -1.93
CA VAL A 134 7.90 -23.03 -1.74
C VAL A 134 7.75 -24.42 -2.36
N LYS A 135 7.56 -25.45 -1.52
CA LYS A 135 7.21 -26.81 -1.97
C LYS A 135 5.92 -26.74 -2.77
N THR A 136 6.05 -26.68 -4.10
CA THR A 136 4.92 -26.71 -5.02
C THR A 136 4.53 -28.17 -5.21
N GLU A 137 3.36 -28.56 -4.72
CA GLU A 137 2.81 -29.88 -5.03
C GLU A 137 2.54 -29.97 -6.53
N ARG A 138 3.33 -30.80 -7.23
CA ARG A 138 3.20 -31.04 -8.66
C ARG A 138 2.14 -32.12 -8.86
N VAL A 139 1.02 -31.77 -9.49
CA VAL A 139 0.06 -32.77 -9.98
C VAL A 139 0.41 -33.09 -11.42
N VAL A 140 0.75 -34.34 -11.69
CA VAL A 140 0.96 -34.82 -13.06
C VAL A 140 -0.42 -35.14 -13.63
N ARG A 141 -0.84 -34.41 -14.68
CA ARG A 141 -2.02 -34.78 -15.48
C ARG A 141 -1.56 -35.26 -16.84
N ILE A 142 -2.13 -36.37 -17.32
CA ILE A 142 -1.91 -36.83 -18.69
C ILE A 142 -2.93 -36.12 -19.56
N VAL A 143 -2.46 -35.23 -20.44
CA VAL A 143 -3.30 -34.54 -21.43
C VAL A 143 -2.81 -35.00 -22.80
N ARG A 144 -3.69 -35.65 -23.59
CA ARG A 144 -3.37 -36.15 -24.95
C ARG A 144 -2.12 -37.05 -24.99
N GLY A 145 -1.99 -37.97 -24.04
CA GLY A 145 -0.85 -38.91 -23.96
C GLY A 145 0.49 -38.30 -23.52
N LYS A 146 0.56 -36.98 -23.28
CA LYS A 146 1.75 -36.31 -22.74
C LYS A 146 1.53 -35.97 -21.27
N ARG A 147 2.52 -36.28 -20.42
CA ARG A 147 2.53 -35.85 -19.01
C ARG A 147 2.77 -34.34 -18.97
N VAL A 148 1.72 -33.59 -18.62
CA VAL A 148 1.83 -32.14 -18.37
C VAL A 148 1.83 -31.94 -16.86
N VAL A 149 2.90 -31.31 -16.36
CA VAL A 149 2.94 -30.85 -14.97
C VAL A 149 2.08 -29.61 -14.88
N VAL A 150 0.88 -29.75 -14.32
CA VAL A 150 0.00 -28.62 -14.05
C VAL A 150 0.19 -28.26 -12.58
N SER A 151 0.77 -27.08 -12.32
CA SER A 151 0.78 -26.50 -10.99
C SER A 151 -0.65 -26.19 -10.56
N LYS A 152 -1.07 -26.64 -9.38
CA LYS A 152 -2.31 -26.16 -8.76
C LYS A 152 -2.25 -24.61 -8.74
N PRO A 153 -3.31 -23.89 -9.16
CA PRO A 153 -3.33 -22.44 -9.04
C PRO A 153 -3.19 -22.08 -7.56
N GLN A 154 -2.07 -21.44 -7.20
CA GLN A 154 -1.89 -20.91 -5.85
C GLN A 154 -2.79 -19.69 -5.67
N PRO A 155 -3.34 -19.45 -4.48
CA PRO A 155 -4.04 -18.22 -4.20
C PRO A 155 -3.09 -17.03 -4.45
N PRO A 156 -3.60 -15.90 -4.97
CA PRO A 156 -2.78 -14.74 -5.25
C PRO A 156 -2.12 -14.24 -3.96
N LYS A 157 -0.83 -13.91 -4.03
CA LYS A 157 -0.11 -13.31 -2.90
C LYS A 157 -0.58 -11.87 -2.72
N ILE A 158 -1.22 -11.59 -1.58
CA ILE A 158 -1.77 -10.28 -1.25
C ILE A 158 -0.67 -9.42 -0.63
N GLY A 159 -0.46 -8.22 -1.20
CA GLY A 159 0.45 -7.23 -0.65
C GLY A 159 -0.15 -6.43 0.50
N SER A 160 0.70 -5.88 1.36
CA SER A 160 0.33 -4.92 2.40
C SER A 160 0.22 -3.51 1.83
N ALA A 161 -0.67 -2.72 2.39
CA ALA A 161 -0.87 -1.33 2.03
C ALA A 161 -1.19 -0.49 3.26
N ALA A 162 -0.64 0.70 3.30
CA ALA A 162 -0.98 1.72 4.28
C ALA A 162 -2.00 2.69 3.70
N ALA A 163 -2.99 3.09 4.50
CA ALA A 163 -3.98 4.09 4.11
C ALA A 163 -4.51 4.82 5.34
N ASP A 164 -5.29 5.87 5.10
CA ASP A 164 -6.18 6.42 6.12
C ASP A 164 -7.31 5.41 6.38
N TRP A 165 -7.38 4.90 7.62
CA TRP A 165 -8.37 3.90 8.04
C TRP A 165 -9.79 4.45 8.18
N ALA A 166 -9.98 5.77 8.23
CA ALA A 166 -11.32 6.36 8.10
C ALA A 166 -11.87 6.22 6.68
N ARG A 167 -10.98 6.25 5.68
CA ARG A 167 -11.34 6.22 4.24
C ARG A 167 -11.33 4.82 3.67
N TRP A 168 -10.26 4.08 3.95
CA TRP A 168 -10.12 2.66 3.64
C TRP A 168 -9.91 1.90 4.95
N PRO A 169 -11.00 1.45 5.59
CA PRO A 169 -10.91 0.72 6.84
C PRO A 169 -9.97 -0.47 6.78
N ALA A 170 -9.36 -0.80 7.92
CA ALA A 170 -8.51 -1.97 8.07
C ALA A 170 -9.19 -3.22 7.51
N GLY A 171 -8.44 -4.00 6.72
CA GLY A 171 -8.94 -5.18 6.01
C GLY A 171 -9.46 -4.91 4.60
N THR A 172 -9.60 -3.64 4.18
CA THR A 172 -10.02 -3.30 2.80
C THR A 172 -9.06 -3.95 1.81
N THR A 173 -9.59 -4.79 0.91
CA THR A 173 -8.83 -5.51 -0.10
C THR A 173 -9.20 -4.99 -1.47
N PHE A 174 -8.18 -4.65 -2.27
CA PHE A 174 -8.38 -4.06 -3.59
C PHE A 174 -7.37 -4.59 -4.60
N ARG A 175 -7.71 -4.45 -5.88
CA ARG A 175 -6.87 -4.81 -7.02
C ARG A 175 -6.48 -3.56 -7.79
N LEU A 176 -5.20 -3.45 -8.15
CA LEU A 176 -4.75 -2.45 -9.11
C LEU A 176 -5.13 -2.89 -10.53
N LEU A 177 -5.83 -2.05 -11.29
CA LEU A 177 -6.24 -2.40 -12.65
C LEU A 177 -5.06 -2.45 -13.64
N SER A 178 -4.02 -1.65 -13.40
CA SER A 178 -2.82 -1.59 -14.26
C SER A 178 -1.96 -2.85 -14.20
N THR A 179 -1.84 -3.46 -13.01
CA THR A 179 -0.92 -4.59 -12.77
C THR A 179 -1.63 -5.88 -12.36
N GLY A 180 -2.93 -5.85 -12.05
CA GLY A 180 -3.67 -7.00 -11.55
C GLY A 180 -3.29 -7.46 -10.14
N GLN A 181 -2.31 -6.82 -9.50
CA GLN A 181 -1.87 -7.12 -8.14
C GLN A 181 -2.96 -6.79 -7.12
N ILE A 182 -3.01 -7.58 -6.05
CA ILE A 182 -3.99 -7.44 -4.97
C ILE A 182 -3.28 -7.00 -3.71
N TYR A 183 -3.87 -6.01 -3.04
CA TYR A 183 -3.38 -5.46 -1.79
C TYR A 183 -4.49 -5.48 -0.74
N ARG A 184 -4.08 -5.51 0.53
CA ARG A 184 -4.95 -5.35 1.70
C ARG A 184 -4.41 -4.21 2.53
N VAL A 185 -5.32 -3.32 2.95
CA VAL A 185 -5.03 -2.28 3.92
C VAL A 185 -4.87 -2.94 5.28
N ASP A 186 -3.64 -3.02 5.75
CA ASP A 186 -3.26 -3.60 7.04
C ASP A 186 -2.34 -2.68 7.84
N ASP A 187 -2.08 -1.49 7.32
CA ASP A 187 -1.19 -0.51 7.90
C ASP A 187 -1.75 0.92 7.77
N TYR A 188 -1.18 1.87 8.51
CA TYR A 188 -1.51 3.29 8.41
C TYR A 188 -0.28 4.17 8.66
N GLY A 189 -0.37 5.45 8.30
CA GLY A 189 0.75 6.37 8.50
C GLY A 189 0.30 7.81 8.66
N TRP A 190 1.09 8.58 9.40
CA TRP A 190 0.82 10.00 9.65
C TRP A 190 0.68 10.82 8.35
N ALA A 191 1.41 10.44 7.29
CA ALA A 191 1.43 11.11 5.98
C ALA A 191 0.14 10.92 5.16
N LEU A 192 -0.68 9.94 5.54
CA LEU A 192 -1.87 9.52 4.82
C LEU A 192 -3.16 10.04 5.47
N ALA A 193 -3.11 10.38 6.76
CA ALA A 193 -4.29 10.83 7.52
C ALA A 193 -4.90 12.11 6.93
N GLY A 194 -6.17 12.06 6.55
CA GLY A 194 -6.90 13.12 5.86
C GLY A 194 -6.67 13.16 4.35
N ARG A 195 -6.04 12.16 3.73
CA ARG A 195 -5.73 12.15 2.29
C ARG A 195 -6.40 11.00 1.56
N ASN A 196 -6.65 11.18 0.27
CA ASN A 196 -7.10 10.12 -0.62
C ASN A 196 -5.92 9.39 -1.28
N THR A 197 -4.92 9.00 -0.47
CA THR A 197 -3.69 8.35 -0.93
C THR A 197 -3.52 6.98 -0.26
N ILE A 198 -3.15 5.98 -1.05
CA ILE A 198 -2.82 4.63 -0.56
C ILE A 198 -1.34 4.36 -0.82
N ASP A 199 -0.61 3.94 0.20
CA ASP A 199 0.80 3.63 0.12
C ASP A 199 1.02 2.12 -0.01
N LEU A 200 1.70 1.68 -1.06
CA LEU A 200 1.90 0.26 -1.34
C LEU A 200 3.22 -0.23 -0.76
N TYR A 201 3.19 -1.30 0.02
CA TYR A 201 4.41 -1.85 0.58
C TYR A 201 5.28 -2.52 -0.50
N MET A 202 6.57 -2.18 -0.47
CA MET A 202 7.61 -2.77 -1.30
C MET A 202 8.74 -3.36 -0.44
N ALA A 203 9.38 -4.43 -0.92
CA ALA A 203 10.43 -5.11 -0.16
C ALA A 203 11.74 -4.31 -0.10
N THR A 204 11.98 -3.46 -1.10
CA THR A 204 13.24 -2.76 -1.30
C THR A 204 13.02 -1.31 -1.74
N PRO A 205 13.94 -0.38 -1.38
CA PRO A 205 13.89 0.99 -1.86
C PRO A 205 13.91 1.11 -3.40
N SER A 206 14.58 0.19 -4.10
CA SER A 206 14.60 0.20 -5.57
C SER A 206 13.22 -0.05 -6.16
N GLN A 207 12.44 -0.98 -5.60
CA GLN A 207 11.06 -1.25 -6.02
C GLN A 207 10.13 -0.09 -5.68
N MET A 208 10.29 0.50 -4.48
CA MET A 208 9.58 1.70 -4.06
C MET A 208 9.81 2.87 -5.04
N ASN A 209 11.06 3.15 -5.40
CA ASN A 209 11.42 4.20 -6.37
C ASN A 209 10.90 3.89 -7.78
N ALA A 210 10.96 2.62 -8.20
CA ALA A 210 10.40 2.19 -9.49
C ALA A 210 8.87 2.33 -9.54
N TRP A 211 8.20 2.24 -8.38
CA TRP A 211 6.77 2.49 -8.28
C TRP A 211 6.46 3.98 -8.41
N GLY A 212 7.05 4.81 -7.56
CA GLY A 212 6.83 6.27 -7.53
C GLY A 212 5.40 6.68 -7.17
N ALA A 213 5.12 7.98 -7.22
CA ALA A 213 3.79 8.52 -6.96
C ALA A 213 2.98 8.68 -8.25
N ARG A 214 1.78 8.12 -8.30
CA ARG A 214 0.92 8.14 -9.50
C ARG A 214 -0.54 7.87 -9.17
N ASP A 215 -1.43 8.22 -10.08
CA ASP A 215 -2.83 7.87 -9.97
C ASP A 215 -3.07 6.47 -10.54
N GLU A 216 -3.78 5.63 -9.79
CA GLU A 216 -4.11 4.27 -10.18
C GLU A 216 -5.61 4.05 -10.09
N GLN A 217 -6.14 3.34 -11.08
CA GLN A 217 -7.49 2.82 -10.99
C GLN A 217 -7.47 1.53 -10.18
N ILE A 218 -8.31 1.48 -9.15
CA ILE A 218 -8.45 0.32 -8.27
C ILE A 218 -9.85 -0.24 -8.37
N GLN A 219 -9.94 -1.57 -8.20
CA GLN A 219 -11.19 -2.27 -7.94
C GLN A 219 -11.19 -2.72 -6.49
N ILE A 220 -12.15 -2.26 -5.70
CA ILE A 220 -12.39 -2.79 -4.36
C ILE A 220 -12.95 -4.20 -4.50
N LEU A 221 -12.27 -5.17 -3.89
CA LEU A 221 -12.73 -6.57 -3.84
C LEU A 221 -13.56 -6.82 -2.58
N ARG A 222 -13.21 -6.13 -1.50
CA ARG A 222 -13.89 -6.20 -0.20
C ARG A 222 -13.56 -4.95 0.59
N TRP A 223 -14.56 -4.26 1.12
CA TRP A 223 -14.35 -3.21 2.11
C TRP A 223 -13.98 -3.80 3.47
N GLY A 224 -13.10 -3.12 4.19
CA GLY A 224 -12.81 -3.41 5.58
C GLY A 224 -13.91 -2.89 6.51
N GLU A 225 -13.77 -3.20 7.80
CA GLU A 225 -14.76 -2.83 8.81
C GLU A 225 -14.38 -1.51 9.49
N SER A 226 -15.24 -0.49 9.35
CA SER A 226 -15.02 0.83 9.95
C SER A 226 -15.02 0.76 11.49
N GLU A 227 -15.86 -0.09 12.09
CA GLU A 227 -15.93 -0.27 13.54
C GLU A 227 -14.65 -0.90 14.10
N GLU A 228 -14.09 -1.90 13.40
CA GLU A 228 -12.82 -2.51 13.81
C GLU A 228 -11.69 -1.49 13.75
N SER A 229 -11.67 -0.67 12.69
CA SER A 229 -10.70 0.42 12.55
C SER A 229 -10.81 1.40 13.72
N LEU A 230 -12.03 1.84 14.05
CA LEU A 230 -12.28 2.73 15.18
C LEU A 230 -11.81 2.12 16.50
N HIS A 231 -12.18 0.88 16.79
CA HIS A 231 -11.77 0.16 18.01
C HIS A 231 -10.26 0.12 18.19
N ARG A 232 -9.50 -0.10 17.10
CA ARG A 232 -8.04 -0.15 17.12
C ARG A 232 -7.39 1.23 17.27
N LEU A 233 -8.02 2.28 16.75
CA LEU A 233 -7.46 3.64 16.74
C LEU A 233 -7.77 4.42 18.03
N VAL A 234 -8.92 4.18 18.67
CA VAL A 234 -9.35 4.89 19.88
C VAL A 234 -8.30 4.92 21.01
N PRO A 235 -7.56 3.84 21.30
CA PRO A 235 -6.52 3.84 22.34
C PRO A 235 -5.31 4.75 22.05
N HIS A 236 -5.14 5.21 20.81
CA HIS A 236 -3.92 5.88 20.33
C HIS A 236 -4.16 7.34 19.87
N GLN A 237 -5.19 7.99 20.39
CA GLN A 237 -5.58 9.36 20.01
C GLN A 237 -4.61 10.46 20.47
N ASP A 238 -3.61 10.12 21.26
CA ASP A 238 -2.45 10.96 21.58
C ASP A 238 -1.67 11.37 20.32
N TYR A 239 -1.75 10.58 19.24
CA TYR A 239 -1.23 10.96 17.94
C TYR A 239 -2.27 11.77 17.14
N LYS A 240 -1.89 12.98 16.70
CA LYS A 240 -2.77 13.88 15.92
C LYS A 240 -3.40 13.21 14.69
N HIS A 241 -2.63 12.40 13.96
CA HIS A 241 -3.09 11.73 12.75
C HIS A 241 -4.14 10.65 13.06
N ILE A 242 -3.97 9.92 14.16
CA ILE A 242 -4.94 8.93 14.64
C ILE A 242 -6.22 9.62 15.10
N ARG A 243 -6.09 10.71 15.87
CA ARG A 243 -7.22 11.52 16.30
C ARG A 243 -8.04 12.03 15.11
N ARG A 244 -7.39 12.48 14.04
CA ARG A 244 -8.06 12.89 12.80
C ARG A 244 -8.88 11.75 12.20
N MET A 245 -8.30 10.55 12.08
CA MET A 245 -9.00 9.37 11.57
C MET A 245 -10.19 8.97 12.45
N VAL A 246 -10.04 9.02 13.78
CA VAL A 246 -11.12 8.74 14.74
C VAL A 246 -12.27 9.73 14.56
N LEU A 247 -11.99 11.03 14.44
CA LEU A 247 -13.03 12.04 14.21
C LEU A 247 -13.80 11.81 12.91
N GLU A 248 -13.11 11.46 11.81
CA GLU A 248 -13.76 11.15 10.53
C GLU A 248 -14.62 9.87 10.64
N LEU A 249 -14.17 8.83 11.35
CA LEU A 249 -14.96 7.63 11.64
C LEU A 249 -16.20 7.89 12.51
N GLU A 250 -16.13 8.88 13.41
CA GLU A 250 -17.26 9.35 14.24
C GLU A 250 -18.23 10.28 13.46
N GLY A 251 -17.95 10.60 12.20
CA GLY A 251 -18.75 11.54 11.39
C GLY A 251 -18.52 13.01 11.72
N ARG A 252 -17.39 13.34 12.37
CA ARG A 252 -17.00 14.69 12.80
C ARG A 252 -16.00 15.32 11.81
N ASP A 253 -16.35 15.29 10.53
CA ASP A 253 -15.48 15.68 9.42
C ASP A 253 -14.93 17.11 9.54
N GLN A 254 -15.74 18.04 10.04
CA GLN A 254 -15.32 19.45 10.24
C GLN A 254 -14.19 19.57 11.26
N GLU A 255 -14.25 18.79 12.34
CA GLU A 255 -13.20 18.77 13.37
C GLU A 255 -11.95 18.04 12.87
N ALA A 256 -12.14 16.96 12.11
CA ALA A 256 -11.05 16.25 11.45
C ALA A 256 -10.28 17.17 10.48
N ALA A 257 -11.01 17.99 9.70
CA ALA A 257 -10.44 18.97 8.79
C ALA A 257 -9.75 20.14 9.48
N ALA A 258 -10.20 20.52 10.69
CA ALA A 258 -9.63 21.61 11.47
C ALA A 258 -8.31 21.24 12.18
N LEU A 259 -8.04 19.95 12.40
CA LEU A 259 -6.75 19.49 12.93
C LEU A 259 -5.63 19.80 11.94
N GLN A 260 -4.54 20.45 12.38
CA GLN A 260 -3.30 20.67 11.61
C GLN A 260 -2.07 20.16 12.37
#